data_AF-A0A1Q5AJU1-F1
#
_entry.id   AF-A0A1Q5AJU1-F1
#
_cell.length_a   1.000
_cell.length_b   1.000
_cell.length_c   1.000
_cell.angle_alpha   90.00
_cell.angle_beta   90.00
_cell.angle_gamma   90.00
#
_symmetry.space_group_name_H-M   'P 1'
#
loop_
_entity.id
_entity.type
_entity.pdbx_description
1 polymer ?
#
loop_
_entity_poly.entity_id
_entity_poly.type
_entity_poly.pdbx_seq_one_letter_code
_entity_poly.pdbx_strand_id
1 'polypeptide(L)'
;MSQRRAGPRSRWALVAIPIGWIVAVLVIDVLAPPDIHLGPLLVAAPAITASFGGPRTVGLVAALAVIAQTAIGVLRDPDDLLSANHEAQIIALILVGTSLVVFCVLRERRAKELTQVRYVSEVAQRVVLPPLPRKLGPLRASALYLAAEAEARIGGDLYAAARTTSGTRLIVGDVRGKGMTAVNDAALLLGAFRVAAHRRADLDELVAYLDRSVCWDLMEPGEAGRFGETFITATVLDIPDSDGPVRMISCGHPPPVVLRDGRPTTADIRRPAPPLGLGELAQPRYHVDSFPFEPGDLLLLYTDGVTEARDATGAFYPLTDRITGWSESDPDAFLDRFRRDLLRHVGGHLNDDAAMIVVTRPALPPE
;
A
#
# COMPACT_ATOMS: atom_id res chain seq x y z
N MET A 1 12.00 9.18 3.90
CA MET A 1 13.08 9.89 3.18
C MET A 1 12.84 9.78 1.68
N SER A 2 12.69 10.92 1.01
CA SER A 2 12.42 11.04 -0.43
C SER A 2 13.55 10.44 -1.27
N GLN A 3 13.34 9.27 -1.88
CA GLN A 3 14.09 8.91 -3.07
C GLN A 3 13.61 9.82 -4.20
N ARG A 4 14.21 11.02 -4.27
CA ARG A 4 14.18 11.85 -5.47
C ARG A 4 14.61 10.97 -6.63
N ARG A 5 13.70 10.71 -7.57
CA ARG A 5 14.06 10.20 -8.89
C ARG A 5 15.09 11.17 -9.47
N ALA A 6 16.35 10.77 -9.40
CA ALA A 6 17.46 11.49 -9.98
C ALA A 6 17.14 11.73 -11.47
N GLY A 7 16.95 13.00 -11.86
CA GLY A 7 16.79 13.37 -13.26
C GLY A 7 17.97 12.87 -14.09
N PRO A 8 17.84 12.73 -15.42
CA PRO A 8 18.88 12.17 -16.28
C PRO A 8 20.27 12.76 -16.02
N ARG A 9 20.37 14.08 -15.73
CA ARG A 9 21.62 14.77 -15.35
C ARG A 9 22.33 14.19 -14.11
N SER A 10 21.62 13.70 -13.10
CA SER A 10 22.21 13.13 -11.88
C SER A 10 22.77 11.71 -12.10
N ARG A 11 22.22 10.96 -13.07
CA ARG A 11 22.76 9.63 -13.44
C ARG A 11 24.13 9.72 -14.10
N TRP A 12 24.36 10.72 -14.96
CA TRP A 12 25.68 10.94 -15.59
C TRP A 12 26.73 11.36 -14.56
N ALA A 13 26.36 12.17 -13.57
CA ALA A 13 27.27 12.57 -12.49
C ALA A 13 27.75 11.36 -11.66
N LEU A 14 26.89 10.36 -11.43
CA LEU A 14 27.26 9.15 -10.70
C LEU A 14 28.18 8.22 -11.49
N VAL A 15 28.05 8.17 -12.83
CA VAL A 15 28.93 7.37 -13.70
C VAL A 15 30.34 7.98 -13.82
N ALA A 16 30.50 9.27 -13.54
CA ALA A 16 31.83 9.89 -13.51
C ALA A 16 32.73 9.32 -12.41
N ILE A 17 32.16 8.84 -11.29
CA ILE A 17 32.91 8.27 -10.16
C ILE A 17 33.68 7.00 -10.55
N PRO A 18 33.05 5.94 -11.09
CA PRO A 18 33.76 4.73 -11.50
C PRO A 18 34.71 4.98 -12.68
N ILE A 19 34.40 5.90 -13.60
CA ILE A 19 35.32 6.27 -14.68
C ILE A 19 36.56 6.97 -14.11
N GLY A 20 36.36 7.92 -13.20
CA GLY A 20 37.46 8.60 -12.49
C GLY A 20 38.33 7.62 -11.73
N TRP A 21 37.74 6.60 -11.11
CA TRP A 21 38.48 5.51 -10.45
C TRP A 21 39.36 4.73 -11.44
N ILE A 22 38.81 4.32 -12.60
CA ILE A 22 39.57 3.61 -13.64
C ILE A 22 40.75 4.45 -14.11
N VAL A 23 40.52 5.73 -14.41
CA VAL A 23 41.58 6.64 -14.88
C VAL A 23 42.64 6.86 -13.80
N ALA A 24 42.25 7.04 -12.54
CA ALA A 24 43.18 7.21 -11.44
C ALA A 24 44.05 5.97 -11.24
N VAL A 25 43.46 4.77 -11.21
CA VAL A 25 44.21 3.52 -11.08
C VAL A 25 45.16 3.34 -12.27
N LEU A 26 44.70 3.57 -13.50
CA LEU A 26 45.52 3.49 -14.71
C LEU A 26 46.73 4.42 -14.64
N VAL A 27 46.53 5.70 -14.30
CA VAL A 27 47.61 6.69 -14.25
C VAL A 27 48.59 6.40 -13.10
N ILE A 28 48.08 6.08 -11.91
CA ILE A 28 48.93 5.82 -10.75
C ILE A 28 49.74 4.53 -10.97
N ASP A 29 49.15 3.48 -11.54
CA ASP A 29 49.84 2.22 -11.81
C ASP A 29 51.01 2.41 -12.79
N VAL A 30 50.77 3.14 -13.90
CA VAL A 30 51.80 3.44 -14.91
C VAL A 30 52.95 4.29 -14.34
N LEU A 31 52.66 5.18 -13.38
CA LEU A 31 53.67 6.02 -12.73
C LEU A 31 54.35 5.35 -11.52
N ALA A 32 53.82 4.23 -11.02
CA ALA A 32 54.33 3.56 -9.84
C ALA A 32 55.64 2.79 -10.12
N PRO A 33 56.50 2.61 -9.10
CA PRO A 33 57.67 1.73 -9.18
C PRO A 33 57.29 0.30 -9.63
N PRO A 34 58.13 -0.39 -10.44
CA PRO A 34 57.80 -1.66 -11.11
C PRO A 34 57.32 -2.80 -10.19
N ASP A 35 57.68 -2.74 -8.91
CA ASP A 35 57.31 -3.68 -7.85
C ASP A 35 55.88 -3.48 -7.30
N ILE A 36 55.21 -2.39 -7.66
CA ILE A 36 53.85 -2.05 -7.19
C ILE A 36 52.85 -2.20 -8.35
N HIS A 37 51.93 -3.16 -8.23
CA HIS A 37 50.82 -3.36 -9.15
C HIS A 37 49.47 -3.06 -8.48
N LEU A 38 48.75 -2.09 -9.02
CA LEU A 38 47.43 -1.61 -8.59
C LEU A 38 46.30 -2.03 -9.52
N GLY A 39 46.59 -2.67 -10.65
CA GLY A 39 45.62 -3.26 -11.58
C GLY A 39 44.43 -4.00 -10.93
N PRO A 40 44.62 -4.83 -9.88
CA PRO A 40 43.51 -5.48 -9.16
C PRO A 40 42.46 -4.51 -8.58
N LEU A 41 42.80 -3.24 -8.32
CA LEU A 41 41.86 -2.23 -7.81
C LEU A 41 40.82 -1.80 -8.85
N LEU A 42 41.01 -2.12 -10.14
CA LEU A 42 40.03 -1.83 -11.20
C LEU A 42 38.69 -2.54 -11.00
N VAL A 43 38.66 -3.65 -10.22
CA VAL A 43 37.43 -4.36 -9.84
C VAL A 43 36.45 -3.46 -9.06
N ALA A 44 36.93 -2.44 -8.34
CA ALA A 44 36.06 -1.56 -7.57
C ALA A 44 35.14 -0.71 -8.46
N ALA A 45 35.54 -0.39 -9.70
CA ALA A 45 34.73 0.42 -10.60
C ALA A 45 33.39 -0.23 -11.00
N PRO A 46 33.35 -1.49 -11.50
CA PRO A 46 32.07 -2.16 -11.76
C PRO A 46 31.28 -2.43 -10.47
N ALA A 47 31.94 -2.67 -9.33
CA ALA A 47 31.27 -2.86 -8.04
C ALA A 47 30.54 -1.59 -7.57
N ILE A 48 31.19 -0.43 -7.64
CA ILE A 48 30.59 0.88 -7.36
C ILE A 48 29.40 1.11 -8.30
N THR A 49 29.58 0.81 -9.60
CA THR A 49 28.53 0.98 -10.61
C THR A 49 27.31 0.09 -10.33
N ALA A 50 27.48 -1.11 -9.79
CA ALA A 50 26.38 -2.01 -9.47
C ALA A 50 25.44 -1.46 -8.38
N SER A 51 25.92 -0.56 -7.52
CA SER A 51 25.11 0.05 -6.46
C SER A 51 24.00 0.97 -6.99
N PHE A 52 24.20 1.62 -8.15
CA PHE A 52 23.24 2.58 -8.71
C PHE A 52 22.86 2.35 -10.19
N GLY A 53 23.64 1.56 -10.92
CA GLY A 53 23.49 1.29 -12.35
C GLY A 53 22.67 0.04 -12.67
N GLY A 54 22.28 -0.08 -13.93
CA GLY A 54 21.70 -1.30 -14.51
C GLY A 54 22.77 -2.24 -15.08
N PRO A 55 22.38 -3.43 -15.56
CA PRO A 55 23.32 -4.45 -16.05
C PRO A 55 24.12 -3.96 -17.26
N ARG A 56 23.53 -3.13 -18.13
CA ARG A 56 24.23 -2.54 -19.27
C ARG A 56 25.35 -1.59 -18.84
N THR A 57 25.09 -0.71 -17.87
CA THR A 57 26.10 0.25 -17.38
C THR A 57 27.21 -0.45 -16.63
N VAL A 58 26.89 -1.46 -15.81
CA VAL A 58 27.90 -2.28 -15.12
C VAL A 58 28.76 -3.05 -16.12
N GLY A 59 28.15 -3.63 -17.16
CA GLY A 59 28.88 -4.34 -18.22
C GLY A 59 29.83 -3.42 -19.00
N LEU A 60 29.40 -2.19 -19.33
CA LEU A 60 30.27 -1.21 -19.99
C LEU A 60 31.45 -0.80 -19.10
N VAL A 61 31.22 -0.54 -17.82
CA VAL A 61 32.29 -0.18 -16.87
C VAL A 61 33.24 -1.36 -16.63
N ALA A 62 32.73 -2.59 -16.54
CA ALA A 62 33.55 -3.79 -16.43
C ALA A 62 34.43 -3.99 -17.68
N ALA A 63 33.88 -3.78 -18.88
CA ALA A 63 34.65 -3.84 -20.13
C ALA A 63 35.75 -2.76 -20.17
N LEU A 64 35.44 -1.52 -19.75
CA LEU A 64 36.43 -0.45 -19.63
C LEU A 64 37.53 -0.79 -18.63
N ALA A 65 37.18 -1.41 -17.49
CA ALA A 65 38.14 -1.86 -16.50
C ALA A 65 39.08 -2.93 -17.07
N VAL A 66 38.56 -3.88 -17.86
CA VAL A 66 39.38 -4.90 -18.54
C VAL A 66 40.31 -4.27 -19.56
N ILE A 67 39.82 -3.34 -20.38
CA ILE A 67 40.64 -2.61 -21.36
C ILE A 67 41.76 -1.84 -20.64
N ALA A 68 41.45 -1.16 -19.53
CA ALA A 68 42.45 -0.45 -18.74
C ALA A 68 43.50 -1.40 -18.15
N GLN A 69 43.08 -2.58 -17.64
CA GLN A 69 43.99 -3.60 -17.15
C GLN A 69 44.93 -4.11 -18.24
N THR A 70 44.42 -4.41 -19.43
CA THR A 70 45.23 -4.83 -20.58
C THR A 70 46.19 -3.72 -21.03
N ALA A 71 45.74 -2.45 -21.01
CA ALA A 71 46.58 -1.31 -21.36
C ALA A 71 47.75 -1.12 -20.37
N ILE A 72 47.52 -1.32 -19.07
CA ILE A 72 48.60 -1.33 -18.05
C ILE A 72 49.64 -2.38 -18.39
N GLY A 73 49.21 -3.61 -18.71
CA GLY A 73 50.11 -4.70 -19.10
C GLY A 73 50.96 -4.36 -20.33
N VAL A 74 50.33 -3.82 -21.38
CA VAL A 74 51.03 -3.46 -22.63
C VAL A 74 52.00 -2.29 -22.45
N LEU A 75 51.66 -1.30 -21.63
CA LEU A 75 52.49 -0.09 -21.44
C LEU A 75 53.68 -0.33 -20.52
N ARG A 76 53.55 -1.26 -19.56
CA ARG A 76 54.53 -1.46 -18.50
C ARG A 76 55.49 -2.61 -18.80
N ASP A 77 54.95 -3.74 -19.28
CA ASP A 77 55.71 -4.97 -19.50
C ASP A 77 55.35 -5.60 -20.87
N PRO A 78 55.78 -4.99 -22.01
CA PRO A 78 55.43 -5.47 -23.35
C PRO A 78 55.86 -6.92 -23.63
N ASP A 79 56.96 -7.35 -22.99
CA ASP A 79 57.54 -8.68 -23.15
C ASP A 79 56.95 -9.73 -22.17
N ASP A 80 56.15 -9.30 -21.17
CA ASP A 80 55.60 -10.15 -20.11
C ASP A 80 54.05 -10.16 -20.07
N LEU A 81 53.44 -9.83 -21.22
CA LEU A 81 51.99 -9.83 -21.45
C LEU A 81 51.30 -11.18 -21.16
N LEU A 82 52.07 -12.27 -21.17
CA LEU A 82 51.62 -13.63 -20.89
C LEU A 82 52.11 -14.15 -19.52
N SER A 83 52.51 -13.26 -18.60
CA SER A 83 52.77 -13.69 -17.23
C SER A 83 51.49 -14.28 -16.62
N ALA A 84 51.64 -15.40 -15.90
CA ALA A 84 50.52 -16.06 -15.23
C ALA A 84 49.76 -15.12 -14.27
N ASN A 85 50.44 -14.10 -13.74
CA ASN A 85 49.83 -13.09 -12.86
C ASN A 85 48.92 -12.13 -13.65
N HIS A 86 49.36 -11.62 -14.82
CA HIS A 86 48.54 -10.73 -15.64
C HIS A 86 47.31 -11.46 -16.20
N GLU A 87 47.49 -12.70 -16.67
CA GLU A 87 46.40 -13.57 -17.11
C GLU A 87 45.39 -13.82 -15.98
N ALA A 88 45.87 -14.17 -14.78
CA ALA A 88 44.99 -14.40 -13.63
C ALA A 88 44.19 -13.16 -13.24
N GLN A 89 44.79 -11.97 -13.30
CA GLN A 89 44.10 -10.70 -12.97
C GLN A 89 43.02 -10.34 -13.98
N ILE A 90 43.28 -10.50 -15.29
CA ILE A 90 42.26 -10.27 -16.32
C ILE A 90 41.12 -11.27 -16.17
N ILE A 91 41.42 -12.56 -15.99
CA ILE A 91 40.40 -13.60 -15.81
C ILE A 91 39.55 -13.31 -14.57
N ALA A 92 40.17 -12.94 -13.45
CA ALA A 92 39.46 -12.58 -12.22
C ALA A 92 38.54 -11.37 -12.43
N LEU A 93 39.01 -10.32 -13.12
CA LEU A 93 38.23 -9.12 -13.40
C LEU A 93 37.03 -9.43 -14.33
N ILE A 94 37.23 -10.26 -15.35
CA ILE A 94 36.14 -10.72 -16.22
C ILE A 94 35.11 -11.52 -15.43
N LEU A 95 35.55 -12.44 -14.55
CA LEU A 95 34.66 -13.28 -13.75
C LEU A 95 33.84 -12.46 -12.74
N VAL A 96 34.48 -11.52 -12.05
CA VAL A 96 33.80 -10.61 -11.12
C VAL A 96 32.87 -9.66 -11.86
N GLY A 97 33.32 -9.08 -12.98
CA GLY A 97 32.50 -8.19 -13.82
C GLY A 97 31.25 -8.90 -14.35
N THR A 98 31.40 -10.13 -14.83
CA THR A 98 30.29 -10.98 -15.28
C THR A 98 29.34 -11.31 -14.12
N SER A 99 29.88 -11.66 -12.95
CA SER A 99 29.06 -11.95 -11.75
C SER A 99 28.24 -10.74 -11.31
N LEU A 100 28.82 -9.53 -11.35
CA LEU A 100 28.11 -8.29 -11.05
C LEU A 100 27.02 -7.97 -12.07
N VAL A 101 27.26 -8.22 -13.36
CA VAL A 101 26.23 -8.08 -14.40
C VAL A 101 25.08 -9.07 -14.13
N VAL A 102 25.38 -10.34 -13.86
CA VAL A 102 24.38 -11.36 -13.52
C VAL A 102 23.59 -10.94 -12.27
N PHE A 103 24.27 -10.48 -11.21
CA PHE A 103 23.63 -9.96 -10.01
C PHE A 103 22.66 -8.81 -10.32
N CYS A 104 23.08 -7.84 -11.15
CA CYS A 104 22.22 -6.73 -11.57
C CYS A 104 21.03 -7.20 -12.44
N VAL A 105 21.22 -8.18 -13.33
CA VAL A 105 20.12 -8.78 -14.10
C VAL A 105 19.12 -9.47 -13.18
N LEU A 106 19.58 -10.26 -12.21
CA LEU A 106 18.72 -10.92 -11.24
C LEU A 106 17.99 -9.91 -10.35
N ARG A 107 18.67 -8.86 -9.90
CA ARG A 107 18.06 -7.75 -9.13
C ARG A 107 16.97 -7.06 -9.93
N GLU A 108 17.21 -6.74 -11.21
CA GLU A 108 16.20 -6.12 -12.07
C GLU A 108 15.03 -7.06 -12.37
N ARG A 109 15.27 -8.36 -12.57
CA ARG A 109 14.19 -9.35 -12.76
C ARG A 109 13.30 -9.43 -11.53
N ARG A 110 13.87 -9.61 -10.33
CA ARG A 110 13.13 -9.62 -9.07
C ARG A 110 12.33 -8.33 -8.87
N ALA A 111 12.94 -7.18 -9.17
CA ALA A 111 12.24 -5.89 -9.07
C ALA A 111 11.07 -5.77 -10.06
N LYS A 112 11.22 -6.30 -11.28
CA LYS A 112 10.16 -6.31 -12.30
C LYS A 112 9.02 -7.26 -11.94
N GLU A 113 9.32 -8.46 -11.47
CA GLU A 113 8.31 -9.43 -11.01
C GLU A 113 7.46 -8.81 -9.89
N LEU A 114 8.08 -8.18 -8.89
CA LEU A 114 7.37 -7.46 -7.83
C LEU A 114 6.49 -6.31 -8.33
N THR A 115 6.91 -5.63 -9.41
CA THR A 115 6.13 -4.52 -9.99
C THR A 115 4.95 -5.04 -10.83
N GLN A 116 5.10 -6.18 -11.52
CA GLN A 116 4.04 -6.75 -12.35
C GLN A 116 2.91 -7.34 -11.51
N VAL A 117 3.22 -7.99 -10.37
CA VAL A 117 2.17 -8.44 -9.43
C VAL A 117 1.40 -7.23 -8.88
N ARG A 118 2.11 -6.16 -8.47
CA ARG A 118 1.48 -4.92 -7.97
C ARG A 118 0.45 -4.31 -8.93
N TYR A 119 0.75 -4.28 -10.23
CA TYR A 119 -0.16 -3.66 -11.22
C TYR A 119 -1.45 -4.46 -11.44
N VAL A 120 -1.37 -5.79 -11.54
CA VAL A 120 -2.56 -6.63 -11.70
C VAL A 120 -3.45 -6.58 -10.45
N SER A 121 -2.81 -6.57 -9.28
CA SER A 121 -3.45 -6.44 -7.98
C SER A 121 -4.22 -5.12 -7.80
N GLU A 122 -3.59 -3.98 -8.13
CA GLU A 122 -4.24 -2.66 -8.05
C GLU A 122 -5.46 -2.56 -8.97
N VAL A 123 -5.37 -3.13 -10.18
CA VAL A 123 -6.48 -3.15 -11.14
C VAL A 123 -7.63 -4.03 -10.64
N ALA A 124 -7.35 -5.25 -10.17
CA ALA A 124 -8.37 -6.14 -9.64
C ALA A 124 -9.09 -5.51 -8.42
N GLN A 125 -8.33 -4.91 -7.52
CA GLN A 125 -8.88 -4.25 -6.35
C GLN A 125 -9.75 -3.05 -6.70
N ARG A 126 -9.36 -2.25 -7.71
CA ARG A 126 -10.16 -1.12 -8.19
C ARG A 126 -11.48 -1.55 -8.85
N VAL A 127 -11.52 -2.76 -9.42
CA VAL A 127 -12.76 -3.35 -9.95
C VAL A 127 -13.69 -3.76 -8.80
N VAL A 128 -13.14 -4.29 -7.70
CA VAL A 128 -13.92 -4.69 -6.51
C VAL A 128 -14.41 -3.47 -5.73
N LEU A 129 -13.55 -2.45 -5.57
CA LEU A 129 -13.78 -1.19 -4.87
C LEU A 129 -13.88 -0.01 -5.87
N PRO A 130 -14.99 0.10 -6.62
CA PRO A 130 -15.23 1.27 -7.45
C PRO A 130 -15.31 2.52 -6.55
N PRO A 131 -14.82 3.67 -7.04
CA PRO A 131 -14.85 4.91 -6.29
C PRO A 131 -16.28 5.27 -5.90
N LEU A 132 -16.47 5.75 -4.67
CA LEU A 132 -17.78 6.21 -4.22
C LEU A 132 -18.25 7.42 -5.05
N PRO A 133 -19.54 7.49 -5.44
CA PRO A 133 -20.09 8.69 -6.03
C PRO A 133 -19.91 9.89 -5.10
N ARG A 134 -19.43 11.02 -5.63
CA ARG A 134 -19.24 12.26 -4.85
C ARG A 134 -20.52 12.78 -4.20
N LYS A 135 -21.68 12.44 -4.78
CA LYS A 135 -23.01 12.84 -4.32
C LYS A 135 -23.88 11.58 -4.16
N LEU A 136 -24.43 11.40 -2.98
CA LEU A 136 -25.31 10.29 -2.59
C LEU A 136 -26.63 10.89 -2.06
N GLY A 137 -27.53 11.26 -2.98
CA GLY A 137 -28.74 12.00 -2.61
C GLY A 137 -28.40 13.38 -2.03
N PRO A 138 -28.82 13.69 -0.78
CA PRO A 138 -28.46 14.93 -0.10
C PRO A 138 -27.03 14.90 0.48
N LEU A 139 -26.35 13.74 0.50
CA LEU A 139 -25.04 13.59 1.08
C LEU A 139 -23.93 13.86 0.06
N ARG A 140 -22.78 14.34 0.54
CA ARG A 140 -21.51 14.31 -0.19
C ARG A 140 -20.59 13.30 0.46
N ALA A 141 -19.87 12.52 -0.33
CA ALA A 141 -18.96 11.51 0.16
C ALA A 141 -17.64 11.52 -0.61
N SER A 142 -16.56 11.19 0.09
CA SER A 142 -15.27 10.88 -0.52
C SER A 142 -14.65 9.69 0.22
N ALA A 143 -13.78 8.95 -0.47
CA ALA A 143 -13.11 7.79 0.07
C ALA A 143 -11.62 7.85 -0.25
N LEU A 144 -10.82 7.47 0.74
CA LEU A 144 -9.39 7.28 0.65
C LEU A 144 -9.08 5.82 0.92
N TYR A 145 -8.21 5.25 0.10
CA TYR A 145 -7.62 3.94 0.33
C TYR A 145 -6.12 4.05 0.14
N LEU A 146 -5.35 3.59 1.12
CA LEU A 146 -3.90 3.58 1.13
C LEU A 146 -3.41 2.14 1.30
N ALA A 147 -2.82 1.58 0.26
CA ALA A 147 -2.24 0.24 0.31
C ALA A 147 -0.94 0.21 1.13
N ALA A 148 -0.72 -0.84 1.90
CA ALA A 148 0.55 -1.14 2.55
C ALA A 148 1.66 -1.40 1.53
N GLU A 149 2.89 -0.98 1.83
CA GLU A 149 4.01 -1.16 0.89
C GLU A 149 4.54 -2.61 0.86
N ALA A 150 4.18 -3.44 1.86
CA ALA A 150 4.68 -4.80 2.04
C ALA A 150 4.22 -5.75 0.91
N GLU A 151 5.13 -6.00 -0.03
CA GLU A 151 5.22 -7.23 -0.85
C GLU A 151 3.92 -7.67 -1.55
N ALA A 152 3.37 -6.82 -2.41
CA ALA A 152 2.36 -7.20 -3.41
C ALA A 152 1.11 -7.91 -2.84
N ARG A 153 0.81 -7.72 -1.55
CA ARG A 153 -0.39 -8.26 -0.92
C ARG A 153 -1.52 -7.25 -1.09
N ILE A 154 -2.63 -7.71 -1.65
CA ILE A 154 -3.90 -6.98 -1.64
C ILE A 154 -4.48 -7.17 -0.23
N GLY A 155 -4.87 -6.10 0.45
CA GLY A 155 -5.51 -6.25 1.75
C GLY A 155 -7.02 -6.42 1.67
N GLY A 156 -7.59 -6.68 2.84
CA GLY A 156 -8.98 -7.07 3.04
C GLY A 156 -9.95 -5.90 3.21
N ASP A 157 -9.45 -4.67 3.27
CA ASP A 157 -10.25 -3.47 3.40
C ASP A 157 -11.31 -3.36 2.30
N LEU A 158 -12.56 -3.16 2.70
CA LEU A 158 -13.69 -3.03 1.80
C LEU A 158 -14.62 -1.89 2.18
N TYR A 159 -15.23 -1.31 1.16
CA TYR A 159 -16.32 -0.36 1.35
C TYR A 159 -17.24 -0.27 0.13
N ALA A 160 -18.49 0.11 0.37
CA ALA A 160 -19.44 0.47 -0.68
C ALA A 160 -20.54 1.40 -0.17
N ALA A 161 -21.14 2.11 -1.11
CA ALA A 161 -22.35 2.89 -0.90
C ALA A 161 -23.45 2.44 -1.86
N ALA A 162 -24.69 2.43 -1.37
CA ALA A 162 -25.86 2.15 -2.19
C ALA A 162 -26.99 3.12 -1.84
N ARG A 163 -27.66 3.62 -2.88
CA ARG A 163 -28.81 4.51 -2.74
C ARG A 163 -30.08 3.69 -2.54
N THR A 164 -30.86 4.06 -1.53
CA THR A 164 -32.21 3.54 -1.33
C THR A 164 -33.24 4.59 -1.73
N THR A 165 -34.52 4.27 -1.59
CA THR A 165 -35.62 5.21 -1.85
C THR A 165 -35.70 6.36 -0.84
N SER A 166 -35.10 6.21 0.34
CA SER A 166 -35.28 7.17 1.46
C SER A 166 -33.98 7.47 2.22
N GLY A 167 -32.83 7.03 1.72
CA GLY A 167 -31.55 7.14 2.42
C GLY A 167 -30.39 6.45 1.69
N THR A 168 -29.21 6.54 2.26
CA THR A 168 -27.97 5.95 1.75
C THR A 168 -27.50 4.87 2.70
N ARG A 169 -27.27 3.66 2.17
CA ARG A 169 -26.61 2.59 2.90
C ARG A 169 -25.12 2.59 2.64
N LEU A 170 -24.33 2.41 3.69
CA LEU A 170 -22.88 2.30 3.62
C LEU A 170 -22.43 1.02 4.30
N ILE A 171 -21.36 0.43 3.77
CA ILE A 171 -20.60 -0.62 4.42
C ILE A 171 -19.13 -0.24 4.38
N VAL A 172 -18.45 -0.42 5.50
CA VAL A 172 -16.99 -0.44 5.62
C VAL A 172 -16.61 -1.69 6.38
N GLY A 173 -15.48 -2.31 6.05
CA GLY A 173 -15.03 -3.52 6.72
C GLY A 173 -13.61 -3.88 6.38
N ASP A 174 -13.11 -4.90 7.06
CA ASP A 174 -11.85 -5.57 6.74
C ASP A 174 -12.02 -7.09 6.82
N VAL A 175 -11.51 -7.77 5.80
CA VAL A 175 -11.49 -9.23 5.72
C VAL A 175 -10.25 -9.76 6.44
N ARG A 176 -10.47 -10.65 7.41
CA ARG A 176 -9.38 -11.34 8.10
C ARG A 176 -8.60 -12.22 7.12
N GLY A 177 -7.40 -11.80 6.76
CA GLY A 177 -6.52 -12.50 5.83
C GLY A 177 -5.83 -11.51 4.90
N LYS A 178 -4.96 -12.01 4.01
CA LYS A 178 -4.31 -11.19 2.98
C LYS A 178 -4.22 -11.95 1.67
N GLY A 179 -4.15 -11.22 0.56
CA GLY A 179 -3.99 -11.80 -0.78
C GLY A 179 -5.32 -12.12 -1.45
N MET A 180 -5.28 -12.99 -2.47
CA MET A 180 -6.40 -13.19 -3.40
C MET A 180 -7.67 -13.77 -2.76
N THR A 181 -7.54 -14.55 -1.69
CA THR A 181 -8.71 -15.08 -0.96
C THR A 181 -9.50 -13.96 -0.30
N ALA A 182 -8.82 -13.06 0.41
CA ALA A 182 -9.45 -11.89 1.04
C ALA A 182 -10.17 -10.98 0.01
N VAL A 183 -9.59 -10.84 -1.19
CA VAL A 183 -10.22 -10.08 -2.28
C VAL A 183 -11.49 -10.75 -2.80
N ASN A 184 -11.50 -12.08 -2.90
CA ASN A 184 -12.68 -12.83 -3.30
C ASN A 184 -13.80 -12.65 -2.28
N ASP A 185 -13.48 -12.83 -1.00
CA ASP A 185 -14.44 -12.69 0.11
C ASP A 185 -15.03 -11.26 0.15
N ALA A 186 -14.17 -10.24 -0.04
CA ALA A 186 -14.61 -8.85 -0.16
C ALA A 186 -15.51 -8.64 -1.39
N ALA A 187 -15.16 -9.19 -2.55
CA ALA A 187 -15.95 -9.05 -3.78
C ALA A 187 -17.34 -9.68 -3.64
N LEU A 188 -17.42 -10.86 -3.04
CA LEU A 188 -18.68 -11.56 -2.76
C LEU A 188 -19.56 -10.74 -1.80
N LEU A 189 -19.00 -10.29 -0.68
CA LEU A 189 -19.73 -9.48 0.30
C LEU A 189 -20.23 -8.17 -0.32
N LEU A 190 -19.40 -7.46 -1.08
CA LEU A 190 -19.78 -6.21 -1.74
C LEU A 190 -20.82 -6.44 -2.85
N GLY A 191 -20.74 -7.56 -3.56
CA GLY A 191 -21.77 -8.00 -4.52
C GLY A 191 -23.11 -8.23 -3.84
N ALA A 192 -23.11 -9.01 -2.76
CA ALA A 192 -24.29 -9.27 -1.93
C ALA A 192 -24.89 -7.97 -1.37
N PHE A 193 -24.05 -7.06 -0.86
CA PHE A 193 -24.46 -5.74 -0.39
C PHE A 193 -25.13 -4.93 -1.48
N ARG A 194 -24.53 -4.82 -2.67
CA ARG A 194 -25.12 -4.03 -3.78
C ARG A 194 -26.48 -4.55 -4.20
N VAL A 195 -26.67 -5.87 -4.21
CA VAL A 195 -27.97 -6.50 -4.54
C VAL A 195 -28.99 -6.28 -3.42
N ALA A 196 -28.61 -6.53 -2.18
CA ALA A 196 -29.53 -6.47 -1.04
C ALA A 196 -29.85 -5.04 -0.60
N ALA A 197 -28.93 -4.08 -0.80
CA ALA A 197 -29.12 -2.70 -0.38
C ALA A 197 -30.29 -2.01 -1.08
N HIS A 198 -30.67 -2.44 -2.28
CA HIS A 198 -31.83 -1.90 -3.02
C HIS A 198 -33.16 -2.56 -2.62
N ARG A 199 -33.13 -3.64 -1.84
CA ARG A 199 -34.36 -4.27 -1.33
C ARG A 199 -34.90 -3.44 -0.15
N ARG A 200 -36.23 -3.37 -0.04
CA ARG A 200 -36.93 -2.84 1.13
C ARG A 200 -36.83 -3.83 2.31
N ALA A 201 -35.60 -4.09 2.74
CA ALA A 201 -35.28 -4.88 3.92
C ALA A 201 -34.87 -3.94 5.05
N ASP A 202 -35.12 -4.29 6.30
CA ASP A 202 -34.57 -3.53 7.43
C ASP A 202 -33.06 -3.77 7.58
N LEU A 203 -32.38 -2.96 8.39
CA LEU A 203 -30.91 -2.98 8.49
C LEU A 203 -30.40 -4.31 9.08
N ASP A 204 -31.13 -4.88 10.04
CA ASP A 204 -30.89 -6.18 10.64
C ASP A 204 -31.08 -7.32 9.63
N GLU A 205 -32.13 -7.27 8.81
CA GLU A 205 -32.36 -8.24 7.73
C GLU A 205 -31.25 -8.19 6.67
N LEU A 206 -30.79 -6.99 6.32
CA LEU A 206 -29.67 -6.79 5.40
C LEU A 206 -28.40 -7.43 5.96
N VAL A 207 -28.04 -7.13 7.21
CA VAL A 207 -26.84 -7.70 7.84
C VAL A 207 -26.95 -9.22 7.98
N ALA A 208 -28.13 -9.74 8.35
CA ALA A 208 -28.36 -11.18 8.39
C ALA A 208 -28.20 -11.86 7.02
N TYR A 209 -28.59 -11.18 5.94
CA TYR A 209 -28.36 -11.66 4.59
C TYR A 209 -26.87 -11.64 4.22
N LEU A 210 -26.15 -10.58 4.58
CA LEU A 210 -24.71 -10.47 4.34
C LEU A 210 -23.93 -11.56 5.09
N ASP A 211 -24.24 -11.78 6.36
CA ASP A 211 -23.63 -12.82 7.17
C ASP A 211 -23.81 -14.21 6.54
N ARG A 212 -25.04 -14.55 6.13
CA ARG A 212 -25.31 -15.81 5.41
C ARG A 212 -24.58 -15.90 4.07
N SER A 213 -24.40 -14.79 3.35
CA SER A 213 -23.70 -14.81 2.06
C SER A 213 -22.21 -15.16 2.22
N VAL A 214 -21.59 -14.78 3.33
CA VAL A 214 -20.22 -15.19 3.67
C VAL A 214 -20.17 -16.67 4.04
N CYS A 215 -21.17 -17.17 4.80
CA CYS A 215 -21.24 -18.59 5.16
C CYS A 215 -21.47 -19.51 3.95
N TRP A 216 -22.25 -19.09 2.94
CA TRP A 216 -22.54 -19.92 1.76
C TRP A 216 -21.30 -20.23 0.92
N ASP A 217 -20.37 -19.29 0.79
CA ASP A 217 -19.11 -19.51 0.06
C ASP A 217 -18.23 -20.58 0.75
N LEU A 218 -18.26 -20.61 2.08
CA LEU A 218 -17.52 -21.59 2.90
C LEU A 218 -18.10 -23.02 2.80
N MET A 219 -19.30 -23.20 2.24
CA MET A 219 -19.97 -24.51 2.08
C MET A 219 -19.71 -25.18 0.72
N GLU A 220 -18.96 -24.54 -0.19
CA GLU A 220 -18.61 -25.13 -1.49
C GLU A 220 -17.70 -26.38 -1.34
N PRO A 221 -17.88 -27.44 -2.17
CA PRO A 221 -17.10 -28.67 -2.07
C PRO A 221 -15.61 -28.43 -2.34
N GLY A 222 -14.80 -28.39 -1.29
CA GLY A 222 -13.35 -28.12 -1.35
C GLY A 222 -12.87 -27.08 -0.34
N GLU A 223 -13.78 -26.26 0.20
CA GLU A 223 -13.47 -25.18 1.15
C GLU A 223 -13.97 -25.44 2.59
N ALA A 224 -14.56 -26.62 2.85
CA ALA A 224 -15.16 -26.98 4.15
C ALA A 224 -14.20 -26.91 5.36
N GLY A 225 -12.88 -26.82 5.14
CA GLY A 225 -11.87 -26.60 6.18
C GLY A 225 -11.69 -25.14 6.61
N ARG A 226 -12.26 -24.16 5.88
CA ARG A 226 -12.11 -22.71 6.16
C ARG A 226 -13.19 -22.16 7.10
N PHE A 227 -14.17 -22.97 7.49
CA PHE A 227 -15.21 -22.58 8.46
C PHE A 227 -14.57 -22.15 9.79
N GLY A 228 -14.73 -20.88 10.16
CA GLY A 228 -14.10 -20.28 11.35
C GLY A 228 -12.67 -19.74 11.14
N GLU A 229 -12.07 -19.96 9.98
CA GLU A 229 -10.74 -19.39 9.63
C GLU A 229 -10.86 -18.03 8.92
N THR A 230 -11.97 -17.79 8.21
CA THR A 230 -12.23 -16.56 7.45
C THR A 230 -13.43 -15.83 8.05
N PHE A 231 -13.28 -14.55 8.38
CA PHE A 231 -14.36 -13.69 8.86
C PHE A 231 -14.13 -12.25 8.40
N ILE A 232 -15.19 -11.44 8.40
CA ILE A 232 -15.13 -10.05 7.94
C ILE A 232 -15.61 -9.14 9.05
N THR A 233 -14.75 -8.26 9.56
CA THR A 233 -15.22 -7.17 10.42
C THR A 233 -15.94 -6.17 9.54
N ALA A 234 -17.14 -5.71 9.93
CA ALA A 234 -17.85 -4.71 9.14
C ALA A 234 -18.68 -3.77 10.02
N THR A 235 -18.90 -2.55 9.54
CA THR A 235 -19.96 -1.67 10.03
C THR A 235 -20.87 -1.33 8.86
N VAL A 236 -22.18 -1.55 9.06
CA VAL A 236 -23.22 -1.23 8.07
C VAL A 236 -24.08 -0.11 8.61
N LEU A 237 -24.26 0.94 7.81
CA LEU A 237 -25.02 2.12 8.17
C LEU A 237 -26.19 2.34 7.21
N ASP A 238 -27.25 2.94 7.74
CA ASP A 238 -28.36 3.51 6.97
C ASP A 238 -28.55 4.97 7.38
N ILE A 239 -28.28 5.86 6.45
CA ILE A 239 -28.33 7.32 6.64
C ILE A 239 -29.59 7.84 5.93
N PRO A 240 -30.61 8.30 6.66
CA PRO A 240 -31.85 8.81 6.05
C PRO A 240 -31.58 10.08 5.21
N ASP A 241 -32.37 10.31 4.17
CA ASP A 241 -32.25 11.55 3.37
C ASP A 241 -32.78 12.78 4.12
N SER A 242 -33.83 12.59 4.91
CA SER A 242 -34.38 13.60 5.81
C SER A 242 -33.66 13.63 7.15
N ASP A 243 -34.04 14.58 8.01
CA ASP A 243 -33.60 14.61 9.40
C ASP A 243 -34.01 13.32 10.11
N GLY A 244 -33.07 12.78 10.88
CA GLY A 244 -33.20 11.50 11.55
C GLY A 244 -31.83 10.94 11.93
N PRO A 245 -31.76 10.10 12.97
CA PRO A 245 -30.50 9.54 13.39
C PRO A 245 -29.98 8.53 12.36
N VAL A 246 -28.66 8.42 12.26
CA VAL A 246 -28.03 7.35 11.49
C VAL A 246 -28.26 6.04 12.23
N ARG A 247 -28.67 5.01 11.50
CA ARG A 247 -28.82 3.65 12.03
C ARG A 247 -27.58 2.84 11.67
N MET A 248 -27.10 2.02 12.59
CA MET A 248 -25.85 1.27 12.44
C MET A 248 -25.96 -0.12 13.06
N ILE A 249 -25.29 -1.08 12.44
CA ILE A 249 -24.90 -2.35 13.05
C ILE A 249 -23.39 -2.50 12.90
N SER A 250 -22.69 -2.72 14.01
CA SER A 250 -21.26 -3.07 14.00
C SER A 250 -21.07 -4.57 14.22
N CYS A 251 -20.33 -5.20 13.32
CA CYS A 251 -19.91 -6.58 13.29
C CYS A 251 -18.40 -6.66 13.61
N GLY A 252 -18.02 -6.21 14.81
CA GLY A 252 -16.62 -6.25 15.29
C GLY A 252 -15.66 -5.25 14.63
N HIS A 253 -16.18 -4.21 13.97
CA HIS A 253 -15.37 -3.20 13.28
C HIS A 253 -15.26 -1.90 14.08
N PRO A 254 -14.20 -1.07 13.90
CA PRO A 254 -14.05 0.18 14.63
C PRO A 254 -15.29 1.10 14.55
N PRO A 255 -15.67 1.75 15.66
CA PRO A 255 -16.82 2.64 15.70
C PRO A 255 -16.62 3.88 14.80
N PRO A 256 -17.66 4.33 14.09
CA PRO A 256 -17.61 5.59 13.37
C PRO A 256 -17.29 6.78 14.27
N VAL A 257 -16.70 7.82 13.70
CA VAL A 257 -16.47 9.10 14.39
C VAL A 257 -17.29 10.19 13.73
N VAL A 258 -18.03 10.97 14.52
CA VAL A 258 -18.70 12.18 14.08
C VAL A 258 -17.85 13.38 14.49
N LEU A 259 -17.41 14.17 13.51
CA LEU A 259 -16.68 15.41 13.74
C LEU A 259 -17.65 16.59 13.57
N ARG A 260 -17.95 17.25 14.69
CA ARG A 260 -18.80 18.44 14.77
C ARG A 260 -18.00 19.62 15.30
N ASP A 261 -17.93 20.70 14.55
CA ASP A 261 -17.20 21.92 14.95
C ASP A 261 -15.76 21.65 15.45
N GLY A 262 -15.06 20.74 14.77
CA GLY A 262 -13.71 20.31 15.14
C GLY A 262 -13.62 19.45 16.40
N ARG A 263 -14.74 18.96 16.92
CA ARG A 263 -14.80 18.05 18.08
C ARG A 263 -15.22 16.65 17.63
N PRO A 264 -14.29 15.68 17.61
CA PRO A 264 -14.62 14.31 17.26
C PRO A 264 -15.34 13.61 18.42
N THR A 265 -16.42 12.90 18.09
CA THR A 265 -17.19 12.06 19.01
C THR A 265 -17.34 10.68 18.38
N THR A 266 -16.84 9.65 19.05
CA THR A 266 -17.00 8.26 18.62
C THR A 266 -18.43 7.79 18.86
N ALA A 267 -19.03 7.15 17.86
CA ALA A 267 -20.37 6.58 17.99
C ALA A 267 -20.39 5.45 19.02
N ASP A 268 -21.40 5.45 19.88
CA ASP A 268 -21.57 4.41 20.91
C ASP A 268 -22.08 3.11 20.29
N ILE A 269 -21.38 2.00 20.56
CA ILE A 269 -21.77 0.65 20.15
C ILE A 269 -22.25 -0.07 21.40
N ARG A 270 -23.56 -0.17 21.57
CA ARG A 270 -24.15 -0.74 22.79
C ARG A 270 -24.15 -2.25 22.77
N ARG A 271 -24.33 -2.84 21.58
CA ARG A 271 -24.42 -4.30 21.38
C ARG A 271 -23.76 -4.69 20.06
N PRO A 272 -22.42 -4.87 20.02
CA PRO A 272 -21.74 -5.32 18.82
C PRO A 272 -22.21 -6.74 18.45
N ALA A 273 -22.39 -6.99 17.16
CA ALA A 273 -22.57 -8.32 16.61
C ALA A 273 -21.19 -8.98 16.39
N PRO A 274 -21.13 -10.32 16.31
CA PRO A 274 -19.93 -11.00 15.83
C PRO A 274 -19.54 -10.54 14.41
N PRO A 275 -18.26 -10.72 14.01
CA PRO A 275 -17.86 -10.55 12.63
C PRO A 275 -18.68 -11.37 11.62
N LEU A 276 -18.73 -10.81 10.41
CA LEU A 276 -19.13 -11.43 9.14
C LEU A 276 -18.75 -12.91 9.04
N GLY A 277 -19.70 -13.85 8.96
CA GLY A 277 -19.41 -15.28 8.75
C GLY A 277 -19.21 -16.08 10.04
N LEU A 278 -19.32 -15.43 11.21
CA LEU A 278 -19.33 -16.07 12.52
C LEU A 278 -20.72 -16.03 13.18
N GLY A 279 -21.76 -15.56 12.48
CA GLY A 279 -23.10 -15.41 13.03
C GLY A 279 -23.74 -16.72 13.51
N GLU A 280 -23.48 -17.86 12.87
CA GLU A 280 -24.05 -19.15 13.31
C GLU A 280 -23.57 -19.57 14.71
N LEU A 281 -22.39 -19.11 15.13
CA LEU A 281 -21.83 -19.41 16.46
C LEU A 281 -22.57 -18.67 17.59
N ALA A 282 -23.30 -17.60 17.28
CA ALA A 282 -23.89 -16.71 18.27
C ALA A 282 -25.40 -16.49 18.13
N GLN A 283 -26.05 -17.01 17.07
CA GLN A 283 -27.45 -16.70 16.71
C GLN A 283 -27.79 -15.21 16.91
N PRO A 284 -27.04 -14.27 16.31
CA PRO A 284 -27.12 -12.87 16.65
C PRO A 284 -28.50 -12.33 16.31
N ARG A 285 -29.21 -11.83 17.32
CA ARG A 285 -30.20 -10.79 17.08
C ARG A 285 -29.42 -9.51 16.80
N TYR A 286 -29.30 -9.17 15.52
CA TYR A 286 -28.63 -7.94 15.11
C TYR A 286 -29.34 -6.73 15.75
N HIS A 287 -28.61 -6.00 16.57
CA HIS A 287 -29.14 -4.84 17.28
C HIS A 287 -28.79 -3.58 16.52
N VAL A 288 -29.80 -2.79 16.18
CA VAL A 288 -29.61 -1.52 15.49
C VAL A 288 -29.32 -0.43 16.52
N ASP A 289 -28.10 0.07 16.50
CA ASP A 289 -27.70 1.27 17.23
C ASP A 289 -27.96 2.53 16.39
N SER A 290 -28.06 3.67 17.05
CA SER A 290 -28.29 4.94 16.37
C SER A 290 -27.59 6.11 17.04
N PHE A 291 -27.20 7.09 16.23
CA PHE A 291 -26.50 8.29 16.69
C PHE A 291 -26.89 9.51 15.84
N PRO A 292 -26.82 10.74 16.39
CA PRO A 292 -27.15 11.96 15.65
C PRO A 292 -26.10 12.26 14.57
N PHE A 293 -26.55 12.78 13.43
CA PHE A 293 -25.71 13.24 12.33
C PHE A 293 -26.40 14.40 11.63
N GLU A 294 -25.99 15.60 12.00
CA GLU A 294 -26.66 16.85 11.65
C GLU A 294 -26.05 17.47 10.39
N PRO A 295 -26.77 18.37 9.70
CA PRO A 295 -26.19 19.16 8.62
C PRO A 295 -24.92 19.91 9.10
N GLY A 296 -23.85 19.80 8.33
CA GLY A 296 -22.53 20.38 8.63
C GLY A 296 -21.55 19.41 9.33
N ASP A 297 -22.04 18.31 9.91
CA ASP A 297 -21.18 17.29 10.50
C ASP A 297 -20.38 16.53 9.42
N LEU A 298 -19.21 16.03 9.79
CA LEU A 298 -18.53 14.96 9.06
C LEU A 298 -18.69 13.64 9.80
N LEU A 299 -19.10 12.59 9.07
CA LEU A 299 -19.11 11.21 9.52
C LEU A 299 -17.91 10.49 8.90
N LEU A 300 -17.05 9.95 9.75
CA LEU A 300 -15.84 9.23 9.40
C LEU A 300 -16.05 7.73 9.65
N LEU A 301 -15.92 6.94 8.59
CA LEU A 301 -15.87 5.49 8.63
C LEU A 301 -14.46 5.08 8.24
N TYR A 302 -13.83 4.15 8.97
CA TYR A 302 -12.44 3.79 8.73
C TYR A 302 -12.17 2.36 9.14
N THR A 303 -11.16 1.76 8.50
CA THR A 303 -10.65 0.43 8.86
C THR A 303 -9.60 0.52 9.97
N ASP A 304 -9.35 -0.58 10.65
CA ASP A 304 -8.42 -0.64 11.77
C ASP A 304 -6.99 -0.24 11.36
N GLY A 305 -6.56 -0.46 10.12
CA GLY A 305 -5.27 0.00 9.63
C GLY A 305 -5.06 1.53 9.68
N VAL A 306 -6.12 2.33 9.87
CA VAL A 306 -5.99 3.74 10.25
C VAL A 306 -5.55 3.89 11.71
N THR A 307 -6.25 3.26 12.65
CA THR A 307 -5.98 3.38 14.09
C THR A 307 -4.78 2.57 14.54
N GLU A 308 -4.49 1.47 13.85
CA GLU A 308 -3.37 0.57 14.11
C GLU A 308 -2.10 0.99 13.37
N ALA A 309 -2.15 2.05 12.55
CA ALA A 309 -0.97 2.65 11.96
C ALA A 309 0.01 3.08 13.05
N ARG A 310 1.29 2.71 12.89
CA ARG A 310 2.33 2.92 13.91
C ARG A 310 3.38 3.92 13.47
N ASP A 311 3.80 4.77 14.39
CA ASP A 311 5.02 5.57 14.22
C ASP A 311 6.30 4.75 14.47
N ALA A 312 7.46 5.42 14.36
CA ALA A 312 8.76 4.81 14.57
C ALA A 312 8.99 4.29 16.01
N THR A 313 8.17 4.72 16.97
CA THR A 313 8.20 4.23 18.35
C THR A 313 7.24 3.05 18.58
N GLY A 314 6.42 2.71 17.58
CA GLY A 314 5.41 1.67 17.65
C GLY A 314 4.06 2.13 18.21
N ALA A 315 3.90 3.43 18.50
CA ALA A 315 2.67 4.01 19.01
C ALA A 315 1.61 4.09 17.90
N PHE A 316 0.38 3.75 18.26
CA PHE A 316 -0.78 3.80 17.37
C PHE A 316 -1.19 5.22 17.02
N TYR A 317 -1.83 5.40 15.86
CA TYR A 317 -2.32 6.69 15.39
C TYR A 317 -3.55 7.13 16.21
N PRO A 318 -3.44 8.21 17.02
CA PRO A 318 -4.53 8.64 17.88
C PRO A 318 -5.52 9.50 17.07
N LEU A 319 -6.39 8.85 16.28
CA LEU A 319 -7.26 9.49 15.29
C LEU A 319 -8.03 10.70 15.86
N THR A 320 -8.75 10.53 16.97
CA THR A 320 -9.56 11.60 17.59
C THR A 320 -8.71 12.78 18.05
N ASP A 321 -7.56 12.53 18.66
CA ASP A 321 -6.67 13.59 19.12
C ASP A 321 -6.07 14.37 17.94
N ARG A 322 -5.73 13.67 16.86
CA ARG A 322 -5.15 14.27 15.65
C ARG A 322 -6.13 15.18 14.91
N ILE A 323 -7.40 14.77 14.81
CA ILE A 323 -8.43 15.51 14.06
C ILE A 323 -9.14 16.57 14.90
N THR A 324 -8.84 16.66 16.20
CA THR A 324 -9.38 17.72 17.06
C THR A 324 -8.94 19.09 16.54
N GLY A 325 -9.91 20.00 16.41
CA GLY A 325 -9.73 21.35 15.88
C GLY A 325 -9.65 21.45 14.35
N TRP A 326 -9.88 20.36 13.61
CA TRP A 326 -10.00 20.42 12.15
C TRP A 326 -11.34 21.05 11.76
N SER A 327 -11.34 21.86 10.69
CA SER A 327 -12.49 22.69 10.30
C SER A 327 -12.91 22.48 8.85
N GLU A 328 -12.27 21.55 8.14
CA GLU A 328 -12.64 21.16 6.80
C GLU A 328 -14.05 20.54 6.81
N SER A 329 -14.98 21.14 6.07
CA SER A 329 -16.34 20.62 5.86
C SER A 329 -16.49 19.84 4.55
N ASP A 330 -15.50 19.96 3.65
CA ASP A 330 -15.48 19.24 2.38
C ASP A 330 -14.76 17.89 2.55
N PRO A 331 -15.39 16.75 2.20
CA PRO A 331 -14.80 15.43 2.38
C PRO A 331 -13.46 15.22 1.68
N ASP A 332 -13.26 15.80 0.47
CA ASP A 332 -12.01 15.65 -0.28
C ASP A 332 -10.88 16.42 0.43
N ALA A 333 -11.15 17.66 0.84
CA ALA A 333 -10.17 18.47 1.58
C ALA A 333 -9.78 17.83 2.92
N PHE A 334 -10.75 17.24 3.64
CA PHE A 334 -10.49 16.51 4.87
C PHE A 334 -9.55 15.32 4.63
N LEU A 335 -9.86 14.49 3.62
CA LEU A 335 -9.07 13.31 3.29
C LEU A 335 -7.65 13.66 2.82
N ASP A 336 -7.47 14.78 2.10
CA ASP A 336 -6.15 15.25 1.69
C ASP A 336 -5.28 15.70 2.88
N ARG A 337 -5.89 16.32 3.90
CA ARG A 337 -5.21 16.65 5.15
C ARG A 337 -4.91 15.38 5.96
N PHE A 338 -5.89 14.49 6.10
CA PHE A 338 -5.77 13.21 6.78
C PHE A 338 -4.64 12.35 6.20
N ARG A 339 -4.61 12.16 4.88
CA ARG A 339 -3.56 11.42 4.19
C ARG A 339 -2.17 11.97 4.53
N ARG A 340 -1.99 13.30 4.50
CA ARG A 340 -0.69 13.92 4.80
C ARG A 340 -0.30 13.73 6.26
N ASP A 341 -1.25 13.76 7.19
CA ASP A 341 -0.97 13.57 8.60
C ASP A 341 -0.64 12.11 8.94
N LEU A 342 -1.44 11.17 8.44
CA LEU A 342 -1.21 9.74 8.62
C LEU A 342 0.15 9.32 8.06
N LEU A 343 0.47 9.71 6.82
CA LEU A 343 1.77 9.42 6.21
C LEU A 343 2.95 10.06 6.96
N ARG A 344 2.73 11.22 7.60
CA ARG A 344 3.74 11.86 8.45
C ARG A 344 3.96 11.04 9.73
N HIS A 345 2.88 10.56 10.35
CA HIS A 345 2.94 9.75 11.57
C HIS A 345 3.73 8.45 11.34
N VAL A 346 3.46 7.73 10.24
CA VAL A 346 4.10 6.44 9.94
C VAL A 346 5.46 6.56 9.24
N GLY A 347 5.98 7.78 9.03
CA GLY A 347 7.26 7.97 8.33
C GLY A 347 7.24 7.59 6.84
N GLY A 348 6.05 7.55 6.24
CA GLY A 348 5.81 7.31 4.82
C GLY A 348 5.50 5.87 4.42
N HIS A 349 5.52 4.90 5.34
CA HIS A 349 5.27 3.49 5.04
C HIS A 349 4.18 2.94 5.96
N LEU A 350 3.16 2.30 5.39
CA LEU A 350 2.08 1.66 6.13
C LEU A 350 2.38 0.16 6.34
N ASN A 351 2.04 -0.35 7.52
CA ASN A 351 2.17 -1.76 7.87
C ASN A 351 0.96 -2.59 7.44
N ASP A 352 -0.21 -1.95 7.37
CA ASP A 352 -1.44 -2.52 6.85
C ASP A 352 -2.18 -1.51 5.97
N ASP A 353 -3.15 -2.01 5.21
CA ASP A 353 -4.00 -1.17 4.39
C ASP A 353 -4.85 -0.25 5.27
N ALA A 354 -5.10 0.97 4.80
CA ALA A 354 -5.90 1.93 5.52
C ALA A 354 -6.95 2.53 4.58
N ALA A 355 -8.22 2.32 4.92
CA ALA A 355 -9.36 2.90 4.23
C ALA A 355 -10.09 3.89 5.14
N MET A 356 -10.58 4.99 4.55
CA MET A 356 -11.45 5.95 5.20
C MET A 356 -12.49 6.49 4.24
N ILE A 357 -13.75 6.49 4.65
CA ILE A 357 -14.85 7.19 3.99
C ILE A 357 -15.23 8.38 4.85
N VAL A 358 -15.37 9.54 4.22
CA VAL A 358 -15.88 10.76 4.85
C VAL A 358 -17.18 11.14 4.18
N VAL A 359 -18.22 11.29 4.98
CA VAL A 359 -19.57 11.67 4.53
C VAL A 359 -19.97 12.96 5.22
N THR A 360 -20.57 13.87 4.46
CA THR A 360 -21.18 15.07 5.03
C THR A 360 -22.59 15.26 4.49
N ARG A 361 -23.46 15.81 5.34
CA ARG A 361 -24.71 16.41 4.92
C ARG A 361 -24.46 17.92 4.83
N PRO A 362 -24.37 18.52 3.62
CA PRO A 362 -24.22 19.96 3.50
C PRO A 362 -25.37 20.68 4.22
N ALA A 363 -25.07 21.76 4.93
CA ALA A 363 -26.12 22.65 5.42
C ALA A 363 -26.95 23.15 4.23
N LEU A 364 -28.27 23.18 4.38
CA LEU A 364 -29.13 23.89 3.44
C LEU A 364 -28.66 25.35 3.40
N PRO A 365 -28.50 25.97 2.21
CA PRO A 365 -28.23 27.39 2.14
C PRO A 365 -29.37 28.13 2.88
N PRO A 366 -29.06 29.18 3.66
CA PRO A 366 -30.11 30.00 4.26
C PRO A 366 -31.00 30.56 3.14
N GLU A 367 -32.32 30.46 3.32
CA GLU A 367 -33.35 30.99 2.40
C GLU A 367 -33.25 32.51 2.22
#